data_AF-A0A372QBH5-F1
#
_entry.id   AF-A0A372QBH5-F1
#
_cell.length_a   1.000
_cell.length_b   1.000
_cell.length_c   1.000
_cell.angle_alpha   90.00
_cell.angle_beta   90.00
_cell.angle_gamma   90.00
#
_symmetry.space_group_name_H-M   'P 1'
#
loop_
_entity.id
_entity.type
_entity.pdbx_description
1 polymer ?
#
loop_
_entity_poly.entity_id
_entity_poly.type
_entity_poly.pdbx_seq_one_letter_code
_entity_poly.pdbx_strand_id
1 'polypeptide(L)'
;MDLRSWVSDNVMKLLGMSERIFVDYIIAEAQSCNTRESLREKLTELPQTAEAQRFIDNLFDRVPRKKSQKDETYLKRKREEQEAKEALVKSKSYKLILDD
;
A
#
# COMPACT_ATOMS: atom_id res chain seq x y z
N MET A 1 -5.32 -15.25 8.36
CA MET A 1 -4.83 -15.90 7.12
C MET A 1 -3.52 -15.26 6.75
N ASP A 2 -2.46 -16.04 6.66
CA ASP A 2 -1.14 -15.59 6.25
C ASP A 2 -1.10 -15.24 4.76
N LEU A 3 -0.40 -14.16 4.40
CA LEU A 3 -0.25 -13.70 3.01
C LEU A 3 0.29 -14.83 2.11
N ARG A 4 1.28 -15.59 2.60
CA ARG A 4 1.89 -16.72 1.90
C ARG A 4 0.89 -17.82 1.57
N SER A 5 0.03 -18.19 2.53
CA SER A 5 -1.01 -19.20 2.29
C SER A 5 -2.04 -18.71 1.27
N TRP A 6 -2.47 -17.45 1.38
CA TRP A 6 -3.38 -16.88 0.39
C TRP A 6 -2.77 -16.83 -1.02
N VAL A 7 -1.50 -16.41 -1.16
CA VAL A 7 -0.80 -16.42 -2.46
C VAL A 7 -0.72 -17.85 -2.99
N SER A 8 -0.32 -18.82 -2.16
CA SER A 8 -0.27 -20.24 -2.53
C SER A 8 -1.60 -20.75 -3.07
N ASP A 9 -2.72 -20.44 -2.41
CA ASP A 9 -4.05 -20.88 -2.84
C ASP A 9 -4.45 -20.29 -4.20
N ASN A 10 -4.09 -19.04 -4.48
CA ASN A 10 -4.40 -18.41 -5.76
C ASN A 10 -3.49 -18.91 -6.87
N VAL A 11 -2.21 -19.10 -6.58
CA VAL A 11 -1.22 -19.67 -7.50
C VAL A 11 -1.63 -21.10 -7.88
N MET A 12 -2.06 -21.91 -6.91
CA MET A 12 -2.60 -23.25 -7.15
C MET A 12 -3.84 -23.23 -8.06
N LYS A 13 -4.73 -22.24 -7.90
CA LYS A 13 -5.92 -22.10 -8.75
C LYS A 13 -5.59 -21.67 -10.18
N LEU A 14 -4.60 -20.78 -10.35
CA LEU A 14 -4.26 -20.20 -11.64
C LEU A 14 -3.33 -21.10 -12.47
N LEU A 15 -2.38 -21.77 -11.82
CA LEU A 15 -1.34 -22.56 -12.49
C LEU A 15 -1.48 -24.07 -12.27
N GLY A 16 -2.37 -24.51 -11.37
CA GLY A 16 -2.50 -25.92 -11.00
C GLY A 16 -1.33 -26.46 -10.17
N MET A 17 -0.34 -25.62 -9.87
CA MET A 17 0.82 -25.92 -9.05
C MET A 17 1.17 -24.73 -8.16
N SER A 18 1.62 -24.99 -6.93
CA SER A 18 2.10 -23.97 -6.01
C SER A 18 3.41 -24.42 -5.39
N GLU A 19 4.52 -23.93 -5.95
CA GLU A 19 5.84 -24.11 -5.36
C GLU A 19 6.15 -22.96 -4.39
N ARG A 20 6.75 -23.28 -3.25
CA ARG A 20 7.11 -22.26 -2.24
C ARG A 20 8.01 -21.16 -2.83
N ILE A 21 8.95 -21.55 -3.69
CA ILE A 21 9.85 -20.61 -4.38
C ILE A 21 9.06 -19.61 -5.21
N PHE A 22 8.00 -20.08 -5.88
CA PHE A 22 7.16 -19.23 -6.72
C PHE A 22 6.30 -18.27 -5.88
N VAL A 23 5.76 -18.73 -4.75
CA VAL A 23 5.06 -17.88 -3.79
C VAL A 23 5.97 -16.78 -3.24
N ASP A 24 7.20 -17.14 -2.87
CA ASP A 24 8.22 -16.19 -2.41
C ASP A 24 8.59 -15.16 -3.48
N TYR A 25 8.83 -15.62 -4.71
CA TYR A 25 9.11 -14.78 -5.87
C TYR A 25 7.98 -13.76 -6.13
N ILE A 26 6.73 -14.21 -6.15
CA ILE A 26 5.56 -13.35 -6.35
C ILE A 26 5.46 -12.27 -5.27
N ILE A 27 5.66 -12.64 -4.00
CA ILE A 27 5.62 -11.69 -2.89
C ILE A 27 6.78 -10.69 -3.01
N ALA A 28 7.98 -11.15 -3.33
CA ALA A 28 9.14 -10.29 -3.51
C ALA A 28 8.92 -9.28 -4.65
N GLU A 29 8.34 -9.71 -5.77
CA GLU A 29 8.07 -8.78 -6.88
C GLU A 29 6.94 -7.82 -6.60
N ALA A 30 5.91 -8.24 -5.88
CA ALA A 30 4.88 -7.32 -5.42
C ALA A 30 5.41 -6.26 -4.43
N GLN A 31 6.47 -6.58 -3.67
CA GLN A 31 7.15 -5.63 -2.79
C GLN A 31 8.09 -4.69 -3.54
N SER A 32 8.70 -5.15 -4.64
CA SER A 32 9.66 -4.38 -5.43
C SER A 32 9.00 -3.38 -6.38
N CYS A 33 7.79 -3.69 -6.84
CA CYS A 33 7.07 -2.89 -7.85
C CYS A 33 6.34 -1.69 -7.24
N ASN A 34 6.46 -0.53 -7.90
CA ASN A 34 5.78 0.70 -7.49
C ASN A 34 4.38 0.86 -8.11
N THR A 35 4.08 0.14 -9.19
CA THR A 35 2.82 0.22 -9.93
C THR A 35 2.27 -1.18 -10.25
N ARG A 36 0.95 -1.26 -10.49
CA ARG A 36 0.28 -2.53 -10.82
C ARG A 36 0.70 -3.04 -12.19
N GLU A 37 0.93 -2.12 -13.13
CA GLU A 37 1.38 -2.40 -14.49
C GLU A 37 2.76 -3.07 -14.48
N SER A 38 3.71 -2.50 -13.72
CA SER A 38 5.05 -3.07 -13.58
C SER A 38 5.03 -4.46 -12.95
N LEU A 39 4.14 -4.69 -11.98
CA LEU A 39 3.95 -6.03 -11.40
C LEU A 39 3.39 -7.03 -12.41
N ARG A 40 2.46 -6.61 -13.27
CA ARG A 40 1.90 -7.44 -14.36
C ARG A 40 2.95 -7.77 -15.42
N GLU A 41 3.82 -6.83 -15.75
CA GLU A 41 4.92 -7.04 -16.69
C GLU A 41 5.99 -7.97 -16.13
N LYS A 42 6.21 -7.98 -14.80
CA LYS A 42 7.13 -8.92 -14.17
C LYS A 42 6.58 -10.34 -14.05
N LEU A 43 5.28 -10.47 -13.76
CA LEU A 43 4.62 -11.76 -13.57
C LEU A 43 4.11 -12.36 -14.89
N THR A 44 5.00 -12.50 -15.88
CA THR A 44 4.67 -13.07 -17.20
C THR A 44 4.34 -14.57 -17.14
N GLU A 45 4.83 -15.26 -16.12
CA GLU A 45 4.56 -16.67 -15.82
C GLU A 45 3.09 -16.93 -15.46
N LEU A 46 2.34 -15.88 -15.07
CA LEU A 46 0.90 -16.00 -14.82
C LEU A 46 0.13 -15.90 -16.15
N PRO A 47 -0.94 -16.70 -16.32
CA PRO A 47 -1.74 -16.65 -17.53
C PRO A 47 -2.35 -15.25 -17.69
N GLN A 48 -2.45 -14.74 -18.92
CA GLN A 48 -3.07 -13.44 -19.23
C GLN A 48 -4.61 -13.51 -19.19
N THR A 49 -5.16 -14.10 -18.13
CA THR A 49 -6.61 -14.18 -17.89
C THR A 49 -7.08 -13.03 -17.00
N ALA A 50 -8.36 -12.71 -17.08
CA ALA A 50 -8.97 -11.69 -16.22
C ALA A 50 -8.84 -12.05 -14.72
N GLU A 51 -8.82 -13.34 -14.39
CA GLU A 51 -8.65 -13.84 -13.03
C GLU A 51 -7.24 -13.59 -12.50
N ALA A 52 -6.20 -13.85 -13.31
CA ALA A 52 -4.82 -13.56 -12.94
C ALA A 52 -4.59 -12.06 -12.76
N GLN A 53 -5.17 -11.22 -13.63
CA GLN A 53 -5.09 -9.76 -13.49
C GLN A 53 -5.72 -9.28 -12.18
N ARG A 54 -6.91 -9.79 -11.84
CA ARG A 54 -7.55 -9.51 -10.54
C ARG A 54 -6.69 -9.98 -9.36
N PHE A 55 -6.07 -11.15 -9.48
CA PHE A 55 -5.16 -11.64 -8.45
C PHE A 55 -3.98 -10.70 -8.24
N ILE A 56 -3.35 -10.22 -9.32
CA ILE A 56 -2.23 -9.27 -9.27
C ILE A 56 -2.65 -7.95 -8.60
N ASP A 57 -3.84 -7.43 -8.93
CA ASP A 57 -4.38 -6.22 -8.30
C ASP A 57 -4.59 -6.41 -6.79
N ASN A 58 -5.18 -7.53 -6.39
CA ASN A 58 -5.40 -7.87 -4.98
C ASN A 58 -4.08 -8.12 -4.23
N LEU A 59 -3.09 -8.72 -4.89
CA LEU A 59 -1.76 -8.96 -4.34
C LEU A 59 -1.06 -7.64 -4.05
N PHE A 60 -1.10 -6.69 -5.00
CA PHE A 60 -0.51 -5.37 -4.84
C PHE A 60 -1.10 -4.59 -3.65
N ASP A 61 -2.39 -4.78 -3.36
CA ASP A 61 -3.06 -4.12 -2.24
C ASP A 61 -2.80 -4.82 -0.89
N ARG A 62 -2.64 -6.15 -0.88
CA ARG A 62 -2.40 -6.93 0.35
C ARG A 62 -0.95 -6.95 0.81
N VAL A 63 -0.01 -6.79 -0.12
CA VAL A 63 1.42 -6.86 0.21
C VAL A 63 1.81 -5.62 1.00
N PRO A 64 2.39 -5.76 2.21
CA PRO A 64 2.87 -4.64 2.99
C PRO A 64 4.07 -4.03 2.28
N ARG A 65 3.82 -2.99 1.49
CA ARG A 65 4.86 -2.22 0.81
C ARG A 65 5.48 -1.24 1.80
N LYS A 66 6.81 -1.09 1.75
CA LYS A 66 7.49 -0.01 2.46
C LYS A 66 6.96 1.31 1.89
N LYS A 67 5.98 1.91 2.54
CA LYS A 67 5.60 3.30 2.27
C LYS A 67 6.89 4.09 2.33
N SER A 68 7.21 4.82 1.27
CA SER A 68 8.37 5.71 1.29
C SER A 68 8.20 6.60 2.53
N GLN A 69 9.16 6.60 3.46
CA GLN A 69 9.10 7.45 4.66
C GLN A 69 8.78 8.91 4.31
N LYS A 70 9.03 9.33 3.06
CA LYS A 70 8.65 10.64 2.51
C LYS A 70 7.16 10.98 2.68
N ASP A 71 6.25 10.03 2.49
CA ASP A 71 4.80 10.27 2.62
C ASP A 71 4.39 10.52 4.08
N GLU A 72 4.94 9.76 5.02
CA GLU A 72 4.61 9.89 6.44
C GLU A 72 5.14 11.20 7.03
N THR A 73 6.39 11.57 6.70
CA THR A 73 6.99 12.83 7.15
C THR A 73 6.33 14.05 6.49
N TYR A 74 5.84 13.93 5.26
CA TYR A 74 5.06 14.98 4.60
C TYR A 74 3.69 15.16 5.25
N LEU A 75 2.97 14.05 5.49
CA LEU A 75 1.66 14.07 6.14
C LEU A 75 1.72 14.53 7.60
N LYS A 76 2.82 14.23 8.32
CA LYS A 76 3.05 14.72 9.70
C LYS A 76 3.28 16.23 9.71
N ARG A 77 4.17 16.76 8.86
CA ARG A 77 4.41 18.21 8.76
C ARG A 77 3.16 19.00 8.42
N LYS A 78 2.36 18.50 7.47
CA LYS A 78 1.10 19.16 7.08
C LYS A 78 0.09 19.24 8.23
N ARG A 79 0.04 18.21 9.09
CA ARG A 79 -0.82 18.21 10.29
C ARG A 79 -0.32 19.21 11.33
N GLU A 80 0.98 19.21 11.60
CA GLU A 80 1.60 20.13 12.56
C GLU A 80 1.40 21.60 12.16
N GLU A 81 1.51 21.93 10.87
CA GLU A 81 1.24 23.29 10.36
C GLU A 81 -0.23 23.72 10.51
N GLN A 82 -1.19 22.80 10.35
CA GLN A 82 -2.60 23.08 10.56
C GLN A 82 -2.90 23.32 12.04
N GLU A 83 -2.37 22.47 12.91
CA GLU A 83 -2.58 22.56 14.35
C GLU A 83 -2.00 23.86 14.94
N ALA A 84 -0.82 24.28 14.48
CA ALA A 84 -0.21 25.55 14.88
C ALA A 84 -1.03 26.77 14.42
N LYS A 85 -1.60 26.73 13.21
CA LYS A 85 -2.48 27.80 12.72
C LYS A 85 -3.78 27.88 13.52
N GLU A 86 -4.39 26.74 13.83
CA GLU A 86 -5.61 26.70 14.64
C GLU A 86 -5.37 27.19 16.07
N ALA A 87 -4.23 26.84 16.68
CA ALA A 87 -3.86 27.33 18.00
C ALA A 87 -3.70 28.87 18.03
N LEU A 88 -3.11 29.46 16.98
CA LEU A 88 -2.99 30.91 16.85
C LEU A 88 -4.32 31.62 16.62
N VAL A 89 -5.24 31.01 15.87
CA VAL A 89 -6.59 31.57 15.68
C VAL A 89 -7.36 31.54 17.01
N LYS A 90 -7.31 30.41 17.73
CA LYS A 90 -7.96 30.26 19.03
C LYS A 90 -7.38 31.24 20.06
N SER A 91 -6.06 31.36 20.16
CA SER A 91 -5.43 32.30 21.12
C SER A 91 -5.80 33.76 20.84
N LYS A 92 -5.91 34.15 19.56
CA LYS A 92 -6.41 35.48 19.17
C LYS A 92 -7.88 35.69 19.55
N SER A 93 -8.74 34.68 19.37
CA SER A 93 -10.15 34.80 19.76
C SER A 93 -10.34 34.91 21.28
N TYR A 94 -9.54 34.20 22.09
CA TYR A 94 -9.64 34.31 23.55
C TYR A 94 -9.19 35.68 24.07
N LYS A 95 -8.20 36.31 23.43
CA LYS A 95 -7.72 37.63 23.83
C LYS A 95 -8.74 38.74 23.53
N LEU A 96 -9.51 38.62 22.45
CA LEU A 96 -10.51 39.61 22.06
C LEU A 96 -11.75 39.63 22.97
N ILE A 97 -12.05 38.52 23.66
CA ILE A 97 -13.25 38.37 24.51
C ILE A 97 -12.98 38.81 25.96
N LEU A 98 -11.70 38.96 26.35
CA LEU A 98 -11.30 39.35 27.71
C LEU A 98 -11.06 40.87 27.87
N ASP A 99 -11.20 41.66 26.81
CA ASP A 99 -10.95 43.12 26.77
C ASP A 99 -12.25 43.97 26.75
N ASP A 100 -13.41 43.38 27.10
CA ASP A 100 -14.73 44.05 27.28
C ASP A 100 -15.24 43.79 28.71
#